data_AF-A0A973GMX1-F1
#
_entry.id   AF-A0A973GMX1-F1
#
_cell.length_a   1.000
_cell.length_b   1.000
_cell.length_c   1.000
_cell.angle_alpha   90.00
_cell.angle_beta   90.00
_cell.angle_gamma   90.00
#
_symmetry.space_group_name_H-M   'P 1'
#
loop_
_entity.id
_entity.type
_entity.pdbx_description
1 polymer ?
#
loop_
_entity_poly.entity_id
_entity_poly.type
_entity_poly.pdbx_seq_one_letter_code
_entity_poly.pdbx_strand_id
1 'polypeptide(L)'
;MHLTHAEALADLARAGIEAVRDAGTRQGLGLALKRSPGQGGLPRVITSGRALSKRGGYGAFLGTPVGTRQEITVEILKLRNDGADIIKIIASGVVSFELPGTVTPGGFS
;
A
#
# COMPACT_ATOMS: atom_id res chain seq x y z
N MET A 1 -6.72 -3.81 -1.43
CA MET A 1 -6.34 -5.09 -0.78
C MET A 1 -4.91 -4.97 -0.30
N HIS A 2 -4.47 -5.79 0.66
CA HIS A 2 -3.06 -5.92 1.03
C HIS A 2 -2.62 -7.36 0.72
N LEU A 3 -1.54 -7.53 -0.03
CA LEU A 3 -0.92 -8.85 -0.20
C LEU A 3 -0.04 -9.11 1.03
N THR A 4 -0.38 -10.14 1.82
CA THR A 4 0.21 -10.36 3.16
C THR A 4 0.98 -11.67 3.31
N HIS A 5 0.90 -12.58 2.35
CA HIS A 5 1.57 -13.88 2.37
C HIS A 5 2.01 -14.29 0.96
N ALA A 6 2.96 -15.23 0.87
CA ALA A 6 3.60 -15.62 -0.38
C ALA A 6 2.61 -16.19 -1.41
N GLU A 7 1.66 -17.00 -0.96
CA GLU A 7 0.68 -17.69 -1.82
C GLU A 7 -0.52 -16.83 -2.23
N ALA A 8 -0.56 -15.54 -1.85
CA ALA A 8 -1.71 -14.69 -2.10
C ALA A 8 -2.10 -14.63 -3.58
N LEU A 9 -1.14 -14.67 -4.51
CA LEU A 9 -1.45 -14.68 -5.95
C LEU A 9 -2.10 -15.98 -6.42
N ALA A 10 -1.68 -17.13 -5.89
CA ALA A 10 -2.29 -18.42 -6.19
C ALA A 10 -3.72 -18.49 -5.63
N ASP A 11 -3.94 -17.97 -4.43
CA ASP A 11 -5.27 -17.88 -3.82
C ASP A 11 -6.23 -17.05 -4.67
N LEU A 12 -5.76 -15.90 -5.14
CA LEU A 12 -6.51 -15.01 -6.02
C LEU A 12 -6.80 -15.66 -7.39
N ALA A 13 -5.81 -16.32 -7.99
CA ALA A 13 -6.01 -17.06 -9.24
C ALA A 13 -7.07 -18.15 -9.11
N ARG A 14 -7.05 -18.92 -8.01
CA ARG A 14 -8.08 -19.95 -7.71
C ARG A 14 -9.47 -19.36 -7.53
N ALA A 15 -9.54 -18.10 -7.10
CA ALA A 15 -10.79 -17.34 -7.02
C ALA A 15 -11.23 -16.71 -8.36
N GLY A 16 -10.50 -16.95 -9.46
CA GLY A 16 -10.79 -16.38 -10.77
C GLY A 16 -10.42 -14.90 -10.91
N ILE A 17 -9.56 -14.38 -10.04
CA ILE A 17 -9.11 -12.98 -10.08
C ILE A 17 -7.89 -12.87 -10.98
N GLU A 18 -7.97 -12.01 -12.01
CA GLU A 18 -6.87 -11.84 -12.98
C GLU A 18 -5.96 -10.64 -12.67
N ALA A 19 -6.37 -9.74 -11.78
CA ALA A 19 -5.55 -8.60 -11.37
C ALA A 19 -5.89 -8.11 -9.97
N VAL A 20 -4.90 -7.53 -9.29
CA VAL A 20 -5.04 -6.98 -7.94
C VAL A 20 -4.38 -5.61 -7.83
N ARG A 21 -5.11 -4.66 -7.21
CA ARG A 21 -4.54 -3.42 -6.71
C ARG A 21 -4.15 -3.56 -5.24
N ASP A 22 -2.87 -3.82 -5.02
CA ASP A 22 -2.25 -3.91 -3.70
C ASP A 22 -1.99 -2.49 -3.15
N ALA A 23 -2.62 -2.17 -2.03
CA ALA A 23 -2.48 -0.91 -1.31
C ALA A 23 -1.21 -0.87 -0.43
N GLY A 24 -0.37 -1.91 -0.53
CA GLY A 24 0.95 -1.97 0.05
C GLY A 24 0.95 -2.43 1.49
N THR A 25 2.06 -3.01 1.93
CA THR A 25 2.30 -3.37 3.33
C THR A 25 3.58 -2.67 3.79
N ARG A 26 3.79 -2.59 5.10
CA ARG A 26 5.05 -2.04 5.64
C ARG A 26 6.28 -2.80 5.10
N GLN A 27 6.13 -4.10 4.85
CA GLN A 27 7.16 -4.97 4.31
C GLN A 27 7.31 -4.86 2.78
N GLY A 28 6.34 -4.30 2.07
CA GLY A 28 6.39 -4.14 0.61
C GLY A 28 6.23 -5.45 -0.17
N LEU A 29 5.49 -6.42 0.38
CA LEU A 29 5.36 -7.76 -0.22
C LEU A 29 4.83 -7.72 -1.66
N GLY A 30 3.93 -6.80 -2.00
CA GLY A 30 3.44 -6.64 -3.37
C GLY A 30 4.54 -6.33 -4.38
N LEU A 31 5.61 -5.61 -3.98
CA LEU A 31 6.77 -5.38 -4.86
C LEU A 31 7.55 -6.67 -5.10
N ALA A 32 7.72 -7.50 -4.07
CA ALA A 32 8.38 -8.79 -4.21
C ALA A 32 7.58 -9.73 -5.13
N LEU A 33 6.27 -9.88 -4.87
CA LEU A 33 5.37 -10.71 -5.68
C LEU A 33 5.30 -10.25 -7.14
N LYS A 34 5.30 -8.93 -7.38
CA LYS A 34 5.36 -8.35 -8.72
C LYS A 34 6.67 -8.70 -9.46
N ARG A 35 7.79 -8.85 -8.75
CA ARG A 35 9.09 -9.18 -9.37
C ARG A 35 9.32 -10.69 -9.50
N SER A 36 8.52 -11.52 -8.85
CA SER A 36 8.69 -12.97 -8.88
C SER A 36 8.62 -13.50 -10.31
N PRO A 37 9.60 -14.31 -10.75
CA PRO A 37 9.56 -14.94 -12.06
C PRO A 37 8.40 -15.93 -12.15
N GLY A 38 7.84 -16.11 -13.35
CA GLY A 38 6.79 -17.11 -13.59
C GLY A 38 5.36 -16.65 -13.29
N GLN A 39 4.97 -15.44 -13.70
CA GLN A 39 3.58 -14.96 -13.56
C GLN A 39 2.56 -15.63 -14.50
N GLY A 40 2.96 -16.66 -15.26
CA GLY A 40 2.05 -17.36 -16.15
C GLY A 40 0.87 -17.95 -15.38
N GLY A 41 -0.34 -17.43 -15.62
CA GLY A 41 -1.56 -17.85 -14.92
C GLY A 41 -1.78 -17.24 -13.54
N LEU A 42 -0.91 -16.33 -13.07
CA LEU A 42 -1.10 -15.58 -11.83
C LEU A 42 -1.70 -14.18 -12.09
N PRO A 43 -2.38 -13.57 -11.11
CA PRO A 43 -3.00 -12.27 -11.29
C PRO A 43 -1.95 -11.17 -11.45
N ARG A 44 -2.22 -10.21 -12.34
CA ARG A 44 -1.40 -9.01 -12.50
C ARG A 44 -1.40 -8.18 -11.21
N VAL A 45 -0.21 -7.86 -10.70
CA VAL A 45 -0.05 -7.03 -9.50
C VAL A 45 0.18 -5.56 -9.87
N ILE A 46 -0.68 -4.68 -9.36
CA ILE A 46 -0.52 -3.22 -9.36
C ILE A 46 -0.32 -2.81 -7.91
N THR A 47 0.90 -2.45 -7.50
CA THR A 47 1.22 -2.25 -6.08
C THR A 47 1.70 -0.84 -5.78
N SER A 48 1.33 -0.33 -4.61
CA SER A 48 1.97 0.87 -4.06
C SER A 48 3.29 0.59 -3.33
N GLY A 49 3.63 -0.68 -3.13
CA GLY A 49 4.68 -1.12 -2.22
C GLY A 49 4.33 -0.85 -0.77
N ARG A 50 4.46 0.41 -0.33
CA ARG A 50 4.07 0.89 1.01
C ARG A 50 3.30 2.21 0.87
N ALA A 51 2.48 2.54 1.87
CA ALA A 51 1.79 3.83 1.89
C ALA A 51 2.70 4.96 2.38
N LEU A 52 2.29 6.23 2.18
CA LEU A 52 2.78 7.39 2.92
C LEU A 52 1.76 7.73 4.01
N SER A 53 2.22 7.94 5.23
CA SER A 53 1.38 8.38 6.35
C SER A 53 1.96 9.64 7.00
N LYS A 54 1.12 10.42 7.65
CA LYS A 54 1.60 11.55 8.46
C LYS A 54 2.37 11.04 9.66
N ARG A 55 3.52 11.65 9.96
CA ARG A 55 4.27 11.39 11.19
C ARG A 55 3.40 11.68 12.43
N GLY A 56 3.29 10.70 13.32
CA GLY A 56 2.42 10.77 14.50
C GLY A 56 0.93 10.65 14.19
N GLY A 57 0.55 10.43 12.93
CA GLY A 57 -0.83 10.20 12.51
C GLY A 57 -1.19 8.72 12.39
N TYR A 58 -2.41 8.45 11.90
CA TYR A 58 -2.88 7.10 11.61
C TYR A 58 -2.16 6.48 10.40
N GLY A 59 -2.03 5.16 10.38
CA GLY A 59 -1.52 4.41 9.22
C GLY A 59 -0.01 4.17 9.18
N ALA A 60 0.74 4.53 10.23
CA ALA A 60 2.18 4.24 10.33
C ALA A 60 2.54 2.73 10.26
N PHE A 61 1.58 1.86 10.55
CA PHE A 61 1.72 0.41 10.42
C PHE A 61 1.57 -0.10 8.97
N LEU A 62 1.04 0.72 8.06
CA LEU A 62 0.89 0.42 6.62
C LEU A 62 1.90 1.15 5.73
N GLY A 63 2.50 2.22 6.24
CA GLY A 63 3.28 3.14 5.41
C GLY A 63 4.48 3.77 6.10
N THR A 64 5.25 4.53 5.33
CA THR A 64 6.38 5.32 5.80
C THR A 64 5.87 6.64 6.40
N PRO A 65 6.15 6.94 7.68
CA PRO A 65 5.78 8.21 8.27
C PRO A 65 6.64 9.37 7.73
N VAL A 66 5.98 10.36 7.15
CA VAL A 66 6.59 11.59 6.61
C VAL A 66 5.93 12.82 7.22
N GLY A 67 6.67 13.92 7.29
CA GLY A 67 6.21 15.18 7.89
C GLY A 67 6.64 16.45 7.14
N THR A 68 7.50 16.35 6.13
CA THR A 68 7.87 17.49 5.27
C THR A 68 7.68 17.19 3.78
N ARG A 69 7.56 18.22 2.95
CA ARG A 69 7.51 18.08 1.48
C ARG A 69 8.75 17.40 0.91
N GLN A 70 9.92 17.68 1.50
CA GLN A 70 11.17 17.03 1.14
C GLN A 70 11.11 15.53 1.40
N GLU A 71 10.65 15.12 2.59
CA GLU A 71 10.49 13.71 2.95
C GLU A 71 9.48 13.00 2.04
N ILE A 72 8.36 13.64 1.73
CA ILE A 72 7.36 13.13 0.77
C ILE A 72 8.01 12.87 -0.59
N THR A 73 8.77 13.85 -1.10
CA THR A 73 9.43 13.75 -2.42
C THR A 73 10.44 12.61 -2.43
N VAL A 74 11.30 12.54 -1.41
CA VAL A 74 12.30 11.46 -1.27
C VAL A 74 11.62 10.09 -1.22
N GLU A 75 10.53 9.95 -0.48
CA GLU A 75 9.83 8.67 -0.37
C GLU A 75 9.13 8.26 -1.68
N ILE A 76 8.50 9.20 -2.39
CA ILE A 76 7.90 8.92 -3.71
C ILE A 76 8.97 8.47 -4.70
N LEU A 77 10.14 9.12 -4.71
CA LEU A 77 11.24 8.73 -5.59
C LEU A 77 11.76 7.34 -5.25
N LYS A 78 11.88 7.00 -3.96
CA LYS A 78 12.24 5.64 -3.53
C LYS A 78 11.22 4.61 -4.00
N LEU A 79 9.93 4.85 -3.79
CA LEU A 79 8.85 3.96 -4.23
C LEU A 79 8.85 3.74 -5.74
N ARG A 80 9.05 4.82 -6.51
CA ARG A 80 9.17 4.74 -7.96
C ARG A 80 10.37 3.89 -8.37
N ASN A 81 11.53 4.10 -7.75
CA ASN A 81 12.74 3.33 -8.05
C ASN A 81 12.59 1.86 -7.62
N ASP A 82 11.82 1.59 -6.57
CA ASP A 82 11.43 0.24 -6.17
C ASP A 82 10.38 -0.38 -7.12
N GLY A 83 9.86 0.36 -8.08
CA GLY A 83 8.92 -0.14 -9.08
C GLY A 83 7.46 -0.20 -8.61
N ALA A 84 7.08 0.64 -7.64
CA ALA A 84 5.68 0.87 -7.33
C ALA A 84 4.94 1.46 -8.54
N ASP A 85 3.70 1.00 -8.77
CA ASP A 85 2.85 1.46 -9.86
C ASP A 85 2.02 2.68 -9.49
N ILE A 86 1.72 2.81 -8.20
CA ILE A 86 0.82 3.82 -7.65
C ILE A 86 1.40 4.37 -6.35
N ILE A 87 1.03 5.59 -5.98
CA ILE A 87 1.33 6.16 -4.67
C ILE A 87 0.08 6.06 -3.81
N LYS A 88 0.18 5.38 -2.66
CA LYS A 88 -0.89 5.31 -1.66
C LYS A 88 -0.60 6.31 -0.55
N ILE A 89 -1.55 7.21 -0.30
CA ILE A 89 -1.48 8.17 0.80
C ILE A 89 -2.58 7.85 1.80
N ILE A 90 -2.23 7.86 3.09
CA ILE A 90 -3.17 7.88 4.20
C ILE A 90 -3.48 9.35 4.49
N ALA A 91 -4.57 9.85 3.90
CA ALA A 91 -4.89 11.27 3.88
C ALA A 91 -5.49 11.78 5.21
N SER A 92 -6.23 10.93 5.92
CA SER A 92 -6.97 11.24 7.16
C SER A 92 -6.60 10.28 8.29
N GLY A 93 -7.19 10.50 9.47
CA GLY A 93 -7.29 9.47 10.49
C GLY A 93 -8.21 8.31 10.07
N VAL A 94 -8.51 7.42 11.01
CA VAL A 94 -9.40 6.27 10.77
C VAL A 94 -10.85 6.71 10.80
N VAL A 95 -11.69 6.10 9.95
CA VAL A 95 -13.14 6.26 10.04
C VAL A 95 -13.61 5.72 11.40
N SER A 96 -14.47 6.47 12.08
CA SER A 96 -15.05 6.02 13.35
C SER A 96 -15.97 4.82 13.14
N PHE A 97 -15.82 3.81 14.00
CA PHE A 97 -16.72 2.64 14.03
C PHE A 97 -17.99 2.91 14.83
N GLU A 98 -18.01 3.96 15.65
CA GLU A 98 -19.13 4.33 16.53
C GLU A 98 -19.96 5.47 15.96
N LEU A 99 -19.31 6.41 15.25
CA LEU A 99 -19.92 7.63 14.73
C LEU A 99 -19.79 7.68 13.20
N PRO A 100 -20.76 7.12 12.45
CA PRO A 100 -20.74 7.10 11.00
C PRO A 100 -20.48 8.49 10.39
N GLY A 101 -19.64 8.53 9.35
CA GLY A 101 -19.29 9.77 8.64
C GLY A 101 -18.20 10.61 9.31
N THR A 102 -17.67 10.20 10.47
CA THR A 102 -16.58 10.91 11.14
C THR A 102 -15.23 10.21 10.96
N VAL A 103 -14.14 10.98 11.02
CA VAL A 103 -12.76 10.49 10.97
C VAL A 103 -11.98 11.01 12.17
N THR A 104 -11.08 10.21 12.72
CA THR A 104 -10.19 10.69 13.78
C THR A 104 -9.23 11.75 13.23
N PRO A 105 -8.65 12.60 14.10
CA PRO A 105 -7.49 13.41 13.73
C PRO A 105 -6.32 12.54 13.27
N GLY A 106 -5.35 13.15 12.57
CA GLY A 106 -4.12 12.48 12.15
C GLY A 106 -3.81 12.49 10.66
N GLY A 107 -4.66 13.16 9.86
CA GLY A 107 -4.40 13.43 8.44
C GLY A 107 -3.39 14.55 8.19
N PHE A 108 -2.92 14.63 6.95
CA PHE A 108 -2.16 15.77 6.45
C PHE A 108 -3.03 17.04 6.45
N SER A 109 -2.40 18.20 6.62
CA SER A 109 -3.03 19.53 6.65
C SER A 109 -2.44 20.40 5.56
#